data_AF-A0A920JNZ9-F1
#
_entry.id   AF-A0A920JNZ9-F1
#
_cell.length_a   1.000
_cell.length_b   1.000
_cell.length_c   1.000
_cell.angle_alpha   90.00
_cell.angle_beta   90.00
_cell.angle_gamma   90.00
#
_symmetry.space_group_name_H-M   'P 1'
#
loop_
_entity.id
_entity.type
_entity.pdbx_description
1 polymer ?
#
loop_
_entity_poly.entity_id
_entity_poly.type
_entity_poly.pdbx_seq_one_letter_code
_entity_poly.pdbx_strand_id
1 'polypeptide(L)' 'MLLTAKKVMIIPGYGMAVSQAQHTVNEIVKVLKGKKIEVSFAIHPVAGRMPGHMKFY' A
#
# COMPACT_ATOMS: atom_id res chain seq x y z
N MET A 1 -13.90 9.75 1.79
CA MET A 1 -13.39 8.94 2.91
C MET A 1 -11.88 9.07 3.11
N LEU A 2 -11.01 8.75 2.14
CA LEU A 2 -9.54 8.83 2.35
C LEU A 2 -8.99 10.26 2.40
N LEU A 3 -9.56 11.20 1.65
CA LEU A 3 -9.09 12.59 1.58
C LEU A 3 -9.34 13.41 2.86
N THR A 4 -10.21 12.90 3.74
CA THR A 4 -10.55 13.51 5.03
C THR A 4 -9.84 12.82 6.20
N ALA A 5 -9.07 11.77 5.92
CA ALA A 5 -8.34 11.02 6.94
C ALA A 5 -7.02 11.71 7.28
N LYS A 6 -6.65 11.74 8.57
CA LYS A 6 -5.34 12.25 9.01
C LYS A 6 -4.22 11.24 8.77
N LYS A 7 -4.55 9.95 8.87
CA LYS A 7 -3.61 8.84 8.73
C LYS A 7 -4.27 7.68 7.99
N VAL A 8 -3.55 7.10 7.04
CA VAL A 8 -4.00 6.00 6.20
C VAL A 8 -2.96 4.89 6.28
N MET A 9 -3.41 3.68 6.58
CA MET A 9 -2.57 2.49 6.60
C MET A 9 -2.94 1.60 5.42
N ILE A 10 -1.96 1.26 4.58
CA ILE A 10 -2.13 0.39 3.43
C ILE A 10 -1.56 -0.98 3.78
N ILE A 11 -2.41 -2.01 3.72
CA ILE A 11 -2.02 -3.40 3.96
C ILE A 11 -2.01 -4.11 2.61
N PRO A 12 -0.84 -4.29 1.97
CA PRO A 12 -0.75 -5.03 0.73
C PRO A 12 -1.02 -6.53 0.98
N GLY A 13 -1.78 -7.14 0.08
CA GLY A 13 -2.14 -8.56 0.13
C GLY A 13 -1.92 -9.27 -1.20
N TYR A 14 -2.23 -10.57 -1.24
CA TYR A 14 -2.05 -11.40 -2.45
C TYR A 14 -2.78 -10.83 -3.68
N GLY A 15 -3.97 -10.26 -3.50
CA GLY A 15 -4.73 -9.66 -4.60
C GLY A 15 -3.98 -8.54 -5.33
N MET A 16 -3.23 -7.71 -4.59
CA MET A 16 -2.42 -6.64 -5.18
C MET A 16 -1.23 -7.18 -5.98
N ALA A 17 -0.65 -8.30 -5.54
CA ALA A 17 0.43 -8.97 -6.25
C ALA A 17 -0.06 -9.63 -7.54
N VAL A 18 -1.22 -10.31 -7.51
CA VAL A 18 -1.83 -10.94 -8.70
C VAL A 18 -2.24 -9.89 -9.72
N SER A 19 -2.82 -8.77 -9.28
CA SER A 19 -3.28 -7.71 -10.18
C SER A 19 -2.16 -6.75 -10.62
N GLN A 20 -0.92 -6.96 -10.17
CA GLN A 20 0.22 -6.06 -10.39
C GLN A 20 -0.09 -4.59 -10.07
N ALA A 21 -0.88 -4.35 -9.01
CA ALA A 21 -1.40 -3.02 -8.69
C ALA A 21 -0.39 -2.10 -7.96
N GLN A 22 0.87 -2.52 -7.78
CA GLN A 22 1.89 -1.75 -7.06
C GLN A 22 2.10 -0.34 -7.63
N HIS A 23 2.02 -0.17 -8.95
CA HIS A 23 2.19 1.13 -9.60
C HIS A 23 1.02 2.07 -9.30
N THR A 24 -0.21 1.58 -9.43
CA THR A 24 -1.43 2.34 -9.14
C THR A 24 -1.50 2.73 -7.66
N VAL A 25 -1.13 1.82 -6.74
CA VAL A 25 -1.09 2.12 -5.31
C VAL A 25 -0.06 3.22 -5.02
N ASN A 26 1.11 3.21 -5.68
CA ASN A 26 2.11 4.26 -5.52
C ASN A 26 1.60 5.63 -5.97
N GLU A 27 0.87 5.71 -7.09
CA GLU A 27 0.24 6.96 -7.54
C GLU A 27 -0.77 7.50 -6.52
N ILE A 28 -1.60 6.62 -5.96
CA ILE A 28 -2.56 7.00 -4.90
C ILE A 28 -1.82 7.53 -3.67
N VAL A 29 -0.73 6.86 -3.25
CA VAL A 29 0.09 7.29 -2.12
C VAL A 29 0.71 8.66 -2.36
N LYS A 30 1.19 8.95 -3.57
CA LYS A 30 1.73 10.26 -3.94
C LYS A 30 0.67 11.36 -3.80
N VAL A 31 -0.56 11.11 -4.25
CA VAL A 31 -1.67 12.07 -4.12
C VAL A 31 -2.01 12.32 -2.65
N LEU A 32 -2.04 11.27 -1.82
CA LEU A 32 -2.35 11.39 -0.39
C LEU A 32 -1.23 12.13 0.37
N LYS A 33 0.04 11.83 0.08
CA LYS A 33 1.18 12.55 0.64
C LYS A 33 1.18 14.03 0.24
N GLY A 34 0.82 14.35 -1.00
CA GLY A 34 0.68 15.74 -1.47
C GLY A 34 -0.36 16.54 -0.69
N LYS A 35 -1.35 15.86 -0.11
CA LYS A 35 -2.38 16.45 0.77
C LYS A 35 -2.00 16.45 2.26
N LYS A 36 -0.73 16.19 2.58
CA LYS A 36 -0.19 16.08 3.95
C LYS A 36 -0.87 15.00 4.80
N ILE A 37 -1.39 13.94 4.17
CA ILE A 37 -1.96 12.78 4.86
C ILE A 37 -0.82 11.80 5.15
N GLU A 38 -0.70 11.34 6.40
CA GLU A 38 0.29 10.31 6.75
C GLU A 38 -0.11 8.98 6.14
N VAL A 39 0.75 8.41 5.30
CA VAL A 39 0.54 7.08 4.70
C VAL A 39 1.63 6.12 5.18
N SER A 40 1.21 4.98 5.73
CA SER A 40 2.11 3.92 6.20
C SER A 40 1.73 2.58 5.58
N PHE A 41 2.71 1.71 5.36
CA PHE A 41 2.49 0.35 4.88
C PHE A 41 2.67 -0.65 6.01
N ALA A 42 1.68 -1.52 6.22
CA ALA A 42 1.77 -2.63 7.16
C ALA A 42 1.81 -3.93 6.37
N ILE A 43 2.96 -4.60 6.39
CA ILE A 43 3.15 -5.88 5.72
C ILE A 43 2.88 -6.99 6.72
N HIS A 44 1.85 -7.78 6.48
CA HIS A 44 1.67 -9.01 7.27
C HIS A 44 2.77 -10.00 6.86
N PRO A 45 3.46 -10.68 7.81
CA PRO A 45 4.54 -11.62 7.49
C PRO A 45 4.15 -12.80 6.58
N VAL A 46 2.83 -13.02 6.39
CA VAL A 46 2.27 -14.07 5.51
C VAL A 46 1.58 -13.49 4.27
N ALA A 47 1.72 -12.18 4.00
CA ALA A 47 1.13 -11.55 2.83
C ALA A 47 1.88 -12.00 1.56
N GLY A 48 1.34 -13.02 0.89
CA GLY A 48 1.92 -13.66 -0.29
C GLY A 48 1.85 -15.19 -0.20
N ARG A 49 2.29 -15.90 -1.24
CA ARG A 49 2.40 -17.37 -1.21
C ARG A 49 3.80 -17.88 -0.81
N MET A 50 4.76 -16.97 -0.57
CA MET A 50 6.14 -17.30 -0.21
C MET A 50 6.74 -16.18 0.67
N PRO A 51 7.55 -16.48 1.70
CA PRO A 51 8.25 -15.46 2.47
C PRO A 51 9.14 -14.59 1.57
N GLY A 52 9.00 -13.26 1.65
CA GLY A 52 9.81 -12.31 0.87
C GLY A 52 9.27 -11.93 -0.51
N HIS A 53 8.07 -12.38 -0.91
CA HIS A 53 7.45 -12.02 -2.20
C HIS A 53 7.11 -10.53 -2.32
N MET A 54 6.83 -9.86 -1.20
CA MET A 54 6.41 -8.47 -1.17
C MET A 54 7.56 -7.57 -0.71
N LYS A 55 8.64 -7.51 -1.51
CA LYS A 55 9.62 -6.44 -1.38
C LYS A 55 9.11 -5.25 -2.19
N PHE A 56 8.64 -4.22 -1.50
CA PHE A 56 8.53 -2.90 -2.09
C PHE A 56 9.94 -2.29 -2.12
N TYR A 57 10.49 -2.13 -3.32
CA TYR A 57 11.53 -1.12 -3.58
C TYR A 57 10.85 0.24 -3.78
#